data_AF-A0A954PWA1-F1
#
_entry.id   AF-A0A954PWA1-F1
#
_cell.length_a   1.000
_cell.length_b   1.000
_cell.length_c   1.000
_cell.angle_alpha   90.00
_cell.angle_beta   90.00
_cell.angle_gamma   90.00
#
_symmetry.space_group_name_H-M   'P 1'
#
loop_
_entity.id
_entity.type
_entity.pdbx_description
1 polymer ?
#
loop_
_entity_poly.entity_id
_entity_poly.type
_entity_poly.pdbx_seq_one_letter_code
_entity_poly.pdbx_strand_id
1 'polypeptide(L)'
;MARIPLDHRTHRVLRSCLLVAGTLLAAALTGCERRLAEPQDFPRRPIKLIVPFAAGGGSDTFGRIIQSAIEENQLLPEPLVIINVPGAGGTIGSRRVKNARPDGYTLLLLHDGILTARHCGSVSYGPEVFAAIAGTGNAGQVIAVGASSRHHDLTSLMNAAARDPDSILFSANIGAPSHFAGLMLQAERPGASFRYTQNGGGAKRFAALQGGHADVTAFSIAEFVQFQSSGIRALGLLGPVRHPEFPELATAREQGFDVISENMQFWWAPAGTPPERIEQIADALTAAMKTNQVRDKLAEMKISDVVLRGEPLEKDLQQRQRRIAAVAPAATARLPDFTTFAILLVVMTGFVALIQSFRRRRDSASRIQNVAPVSPHISPRLKQLSVISFVTIVYVALMQMERIGFVPATALYSMSIGTTLVSPSIIDKRITMAKAVASLVLVAGTMSVVIHYLFTQILVVDLP
;
A
#
# COMPACT_ATOMS: atom_id res chain seq x y z
N MET A 1 56.71 -41.76 9.12
CA MET A 1 55.66 -41.29 8.18
C MET A 1 54.82 -42.48 7.74
N ALA A 2 53.70 -42.74 8.42
CA ALA A 2 52.82 -43.87 8.11
C ALA A 2 51.80 -43.44 7.05
N ARG A 3 51.78 -44.12 5.89
CA ARG A 3 50.71 -43.99 4.89
C ARG A 3 49.59 -44.95 5.25
N ILE A 4 48.42 -44.41 5.60
CA ILE A 4 47.19 -45.18 5.79
C ILE A 4 46.68 -45.60 4.41
N PRO A 5 46.39 -46.89 4.16
CA PRO A 5 45.80 -47.33 2.90
C PRO A 5 44.30 -47.00 2.92
N LEU A 6 43.85 -46.16 1.98
CA LEU A 6 42.43 -45.87 1.78
C LEU A 6 41.78 -46.98 0.93
N ASP A 7 40.66 -47.50 1.43
CA ASP A 7 39.84 -48.58 0.87
C ASP A 7 39.33 -48.26 -0.55
N HIS A 8 39.42 -49.22 -1.47
CA HIS A 8 38.92 -49.11 -2.85
C HIS A 8 37.42 -48.80 -2.96
N ARG A 9 36.61 -49.03 -1.90
CA ARG A 9 35.16 -48.73 -1.92
C ARG A 9 34.83 -47.22 -1.87
N THR A 10 35.64 -46.40 -1.20
CA THR A 10 35.38 -44.95 -1.09
C THR A 10 35.58 -44.22 -2.42
N HIS A 11 36.49 -44.71 -3.27
CA HIS A 11 36.70 -44.15 -4.61
C HIS A 11 35.53 -44.38 -5.58
N ARG A 12 34.77 -45.48 -5.44
CA ARG A 12 33.57 -45.73 -6.26
C ARG A 12 32.39 -44.85 -5.85
N VAL A 13 32.20 -44.63 -4.54
CA VAL A 13 31.12 -43.76 -4.03
C VAL A 13 31.42 -42.28 -4.33
N LEU A 14 32.66 -41.82 -4.18
CA LEU A 14 33.04 -40.44 -4.55
C LEU A 14 32.89 -40.18 -6.05
N ARG A 15 33.28 -41.12 -6.92
CA ARG A 15 33.11 -40.99 -8.37
C ARG A 15 31.63 -40.97 -8.77
N SER A 16 30.78 -41.74 -8.10
CA SER A 16 29.33 -41.77 -8.35
C SER A 16 28.65 -40.46 -7.89
N CYS A 17 29.06 -39.90 -6.73
CA CYS A 17 28.55 -38.61 -6.27
C CYS A 17 29.02 -37.43 -7.14
N LEU A 18 30.25 -37.47 -7.67
CA LEU A 18 30.76 -36.45 -8.60
C LEU A 18 30.07 -36.50 -9.97
N LEU A 19 29.72 -37.69 -10.47
CA LEU A 19 28.95 -37.86 -11.71
C LEU A 19 27.50 -37.37 -11.58
N VAL A 20 26.84 -37.61 -10.44
CA VAL A 20 25.48 -37.12 -10.15
C VAL A 20 25.46 -35.60 -9.91
N ALA A 21 26.46 -35.05 -9.22
CA ALA A 21 26.61 -33.60 -9.04
C ALA A 21 26.90 -32.86 -10.36
N GLY A 22 27.68 -33.47 -11.26
CA GLY A 22 27.95 -32.93 -12.60
C GLY A 22 26.72 -32.93 -13.51
N THR A 23 25.86 -33.95 -13.43
CA THR A 23 24.61 -34.01 -14.21
C THR A 23 23.54 -33.04 -13.69
N LEU A 24 23.46 -32.81 -12.38
CA LEU A 24 22.56 -31.79 -11.80
C LEU A 24 23.01 -30.36 -12.13
N LEU A 25 24.31 -30.09 -12.23
CA LEU A 25 24.83 -28.77 -12.60
C LEU A 25 24.67 -28.48 -14.10
N ALA A 26 24.77 -29.50 -14.97
CA ALA A 26 24.49 -29.36 -16.40
C ALA A 26 22.99 -29.16 -16.70
N ALA A 27 22.09 -29.77 -15.90
CA ALA A 27 20.66 -29.55 -15.99
C ALA A 27 20.22 -28.16 -15.49
N ALA A 28 20.98 -27.54 -14.57
CA ALA A 28 20.73 -26.17 -14.12
C ALA A 28 21.17 -25.09 -15.14
N LEU A 29 22.12 -25.41 -16.03
CA LEU A 29 22.63 -24.47 -17.03
C LEU A 29 21.91 -24.54 -18.38
N THR A 30 21.18 -25.62 -18.67
CA THR A 30 20.39 -25.78 -19.92
C THR A 30 18.95 -25.26 -19.82
N GLY A 31 18.51 -24.81 -18.64
CA GLY A 31 17.16 -24.25 -18.42
C GLY A 31 17.02 -22.74 -18.65
N CYS A 32 18.11 -22.05 -19.02
CA CYS A 32 18.12 -20.59 -19.22
C CYS A 32 18.22 -20.23 -20.71
N GLU A 33 17.55 -20.97 -21.58
CA GLU A 33 17.14 -20.39 -22.85
C GLU A 33 16.02 -19.38 -22.54
N ARG A 34 16.38 -18.10 -22.55
CA ARG A 34 15.43 -17.03 -22.84
C ARG A 34 14.74 -17.42 -24.14
N ARG A 35 13.57 -18.06 -24.05
CA ARG A 35 12.61 -18.03 -25.15
C ARG A 35 12.39 -16.55 -25.44
N LEU A 36 13.01 -16.06 -26.50
CA LEU A 36 12.50 -14.93 -27.25
C LEU A 36 11.06 -15.30 -27.55
N ALA A 37 10.13 -14.71 -26.77
CA ALA A 37 8.73 -14.90 -26.99
C ALA A 37 8.47 -14.50 -28.45
N GLU A 38 7.91 -15.42 -29.22
CA GLU A 38 7.36 -15.08 -30.53
C GLU A 38 6.47 -13.84 -30.34
N PRO A 39 6.72 -12.76 -31.09
CA PRO A 39 5.75 -11.69 -31.20
C PRO A 39 4.61 -12.25 -32.03
N GLN A 40 3.45 -12.56 -31.43
CA GLN A 40 2.17 -12.38 -32.14
C GLN A 40 0.85 -12.50 -31.38
N ASP A 41 0.77 -13.05 -30.17
CA ASP A 41 -0.54 -13.18 -29.51
C ASP A 41 -0.49 -12.72 -28.04
N PHE A 42 -0.65 -11.41 -27.81
CA PHE A 42 -1.03 -10.88 -26.51
C PHE A 42 -2.28 -10.02 -26.71
N PRO A 43 -3.26 -10.07 -25.78
CA PRO A 43 -3.45 -11.06 -24.71
C PRO A 43 -4.00 -12.43 -25.20
N ARG A 44 -3.72 -13.53 -24.47
CA ARG A 44 -4.31 -14.90 -24.66
C ARG A 44 -5.18 -15.39 -23.48
N ARG A 45 -5.43 -14.49 -22.55
CA ARG A 45 -6.30 -14.70 -21.39
C ARG A 45 -6.78 -13.36 -20.88
N PRO A 46 -7.83 -13.32 -20.04
CA PRO A 46 -8.34 -12.08 -19.50
C PRO A 46 -7.27 -11.25 -18.77
N ILE A 47 -7.26 -9.94 -19.04
CA ILE A 47 -6.41 -8.96 -18.34
C ILE A 47 -7.15 -8.49 -17.10
N LYS A 48 -6.50 -8.52 -15.93
CA LYS A 48 -7.11 -8.07 -14.68
C LYS A 48 -6.86 -6.57 -14.49
N LEU A 49 -7.92 -5.77 -14.37
CA LEU A 49 -7.83 -4.38 -13.96
C LEU A 49 -8.11 -4.24 -12.48
N ILE A 50 -7.10 -3.87 -11.69
CA ILE A 50 -7.29 -3.55 -10.28
C ILE A 50 -7.77 -2.10 -10.16
N VAL A 51 -8.96 -1.93 -9.58
CA VAL A 51 -9.51 -0.62 -9.18
C VAL A 51 -9.43 -0.54 -7.65
N PRO A 52 -8.60 0.32 -7.06
CA PRO A 52 -8.31 0.25 -5.63
C PRO A 52 -9.35 0.98 -4.77
N PHE A 53 -10.63 0.90 -5.16
CA PHE A 53 -11.79 1.52 -4.52
C PHE A 53 -13.00 0.57 -4.57
N ALA A 54 -14.01 0.86 -3.77
CA ALA A 54 -15.25 0.08 -3.74
C ALA A 54 -15.98 0.13 -5.09
N ALA A 55 -16.68 -0.95 -5.42
CA ALA A 55 -17.52 -1.03 -6.60
C ALA A 55 -18.63 0.05 -6.59
N GLY A 56 -19.00 0.55 -7.77
CA GLY A 56 -19.98 1.62 -7.94
C GLY A 56 -19.48 3.04 -7.65
N GLY A 57 -18.22 3.21 -7.21
CA GLY A 57 -17.58 4.51 -7.09
C GLY A 57 -17.07 5.05 -8.43
N GLY A 58 -16.72 6.34 -8.50
CA GLY A 58 -16.34 7.01 -9.75
C GLY A 58 -15.23 6.30 -10.56
N SER A 59 -14.16 5.82 -9.92
CA SER A 59 -13.11 5.05 -10.62
C SER A 59 -13.58 3.68 -11.13
N ASP A 60 -14.49 3.01 -10.42
CA ASP A 60 -15.06 1.74 -10.87
C ASP A 60 -15.98 1.96 -12.08
N THR A 61 -16.86 2.95 -12.01
CA THR A 61 -17.73 3.35 -13.11
C THR A 61 -16.92 3.73 -14.35
N PHE A 62 -15.86 4.55 -14.18
CA PHE A 62 -14.96 4.90 -15.29
C PHE A 62 -14.32 3.66 -15.92
N GLY A 63 -13.77 2.76 -15.10
CA GLY A 63 -13.17 1.51 -15.58
C GLY A 63 -14.18 0.65 -16.36
N ARG A 64 -15.42 0.55 -15.89
CA ARG A 64 -16.50 -0.23 -16.52
C ARG A 64 -16.94 0.36 -17.86
N ILE A 65 -16.99 1.68 -17.99
CA ILE A 65 -17.29 2.35 -19.26
C ILE A 65 -16.24 1.98 -20.32
N ILE A 66 -14.96 2.04 -19.95
CA ILE A 66 -13.86 1.67 -20.85
C ILE A 66 -13.86 0.16 -21.14
N GLN A 67 -14.10 -0.67 -20.13
CA GLN A 67 -14.25 -2.12 -20.30
C GLN A 67 -15.34 -2.47 -21.33
N SER A 68 -16.54 -1.89 -21.18
CA SER A 68 -17.67 -2.12 -22.09
C SER A 68 -17.31 -1.73 -23.52
N ALA A 69 -16.68 -0.57 -23.70
CA ALA A 69 -16.27 -0.11 -25.02
C ALA A 69 -15.20 -1.01 -25.66
N ILE A 70 -14.25 -1.53 -24.87
CA ILE A 70 -13.26 -2.51 -25.35
C ILE A 70 -13.95 -3.81 -25.79
N GLU A 71 -14.89 -4.33 -25.00
CA GLU A 71 -15.60 -5.57 -25.30
C GLU A 71 -16.52 -5.42 -26.53
N GLU A 72 -17.35 -4.37 -26.57
CA GLU A 72 -18.33 -4.13 -27.65
C GLU A 72 -17.65 -3.86 -29.01
N ASN A 73 -16.50 -3.19 -29.00
CA ASN A 73 -15.76 -2.84 -30.22
C ASN A 73 -14.62 -3.82 -30.52
N GLN A 74 -14.50 -4.92 -29.75
CA GLN A 74 -13.49 -5.98 -29.95
C GLN A 74 -12.05 -5.41 -30.02
N LEU A 75 -11.77 -4.41 -29.18
CA LEU A 75 -10.48 -3.68 -29.20
C LEU A 75 -9.33 -4.50 -28.59
N LEU A 76 -9.66 -5.58 -27.88
CA LEU A 76 -8.72 -6.58 -27.41
C LEU A 76 -9.26 -7.99 -27.75
N PRO A 77 -8.39 -8.95 -28.05
CA PRO A 77 -8.79 -10.34 -28.29
C PRO A 77 -9.29 -11.03 -27.01
N GLU A 78 -8.98 -10.49 -25.83
CA GLU A 78 -9.36 -11.04 -24.53
C GLU A 78 -9.97 -9.94 -23.65
N PRO A 79 -10.91 -10.30 -22.75
CA PRO A 79 -11.62 -9.32 -21.95
C PRO A 79 -10.74 -8.68 -20.88
N LEU A 80 -11.08 -7.44 -20.55
CA LEU A 80 -10.55 -6.72 -19.39
C LEU A 80 -11.48 -6.98 -18.20
N VAL A 81 -10.99 -7.57 -17.11
CA VAL A 81 -11.81 -7.96 -15.95
C VAL A 81 -11.49 -7.08 -14.75
N ILE A 82 -12.49 -6.35 -14.26
CA ILE A 82 -12.34 -5.42 -13.13
C ILE A 82 -12.37 -6.17 -11.80
N ILE A 83 -11.40 -5.86 -10.93
CA ILE A 83 -11.30 -6.36 -9.56
C ILE A 83 -11.16 -5.18 -8.61
N ASN A 84 -12.17 -4.95 -7.77
CA ASN A 84 -12.17 -3.90 -6.76
C ASN A 84 -11.36 -4.33 -5.53
N VAL A 85 -10.33 -3.56 -5.16
CA VAL A 85 -9.47 -3.83 -4.00
C VAL A 85 -9.37 -2.56 -3.12
N PRO A 86 -10.41 -2.24 -2.33
CA PRO A 86 -10.46 -1.01 -1.55
C PRO A 86 -9.50 -1.03 -0.36
N GLY A 87 -9.11 0.17 0.10
CA GLY A 87 -8.48 0.39 1.40
C GLY A 87 -7.28 1.33 1.37
N ALA A 88 -7.04 2.02 2.49
CA ALA A 88 -5.91 2.93 2.73
C ALA A 88 -5.62 3.90 1.56
N GLY A 89 -6.65 4.60 1.07
CA GLY A 89 -6.50 5.58 -0.03
C GLY A 89 -6.14 4.98 -1.39
N GLY A 90 -6.28 3.66 -1.55
CA GLY A 90 -5.96 2.92 -2.75
C GLY A 90 -4.60 2.21 -2.71
N THR A 91 -3.82 2.42 -1.65
CA THR A 91 -2.47 1.85 -1.52
C THR A 91 -2.44 0.32 -1.46
N ILE A 92 -3.49 -0.32 -0.94
CA ILE A 92 -3.63 -1.78 -0.90
C ILE A 92 -3.69 -2.36 -2.32
N GLY A 93 -4.62 -1.86 -3.16
CA GLY A 93 -4.73 -2.30 -4.54
C GLY A 93 -3.49 -1.97 -5.37
N SER A 94 -2.90 -0.79 -5.18
CA SER A 94 -1.64 -0.40 -5.84
C SER A 94 -0.48 -1.33 -5.50
N ARG A 95 -0.34 -1.73 -4.23
CA ARG A 95 0.70 -2.67 -3.79
C ARG A 95 0.52 -4.04 -4.44
N ARG A 96 -0.72 -4.50 -4.57
CA ARG A 96 -1.03 -5.76 -5.27
C ARG A 96 -0.57 -5.73 -6.72
N VAL A 97 -0.74 -4.61 -7.43
CA VAL A 97 -0.27 -4.47 -8.82
C VAL A 97 1.24 -4.32 -8.88
N LYS A 98 1.84 -3.47 -8.03
CA LYS A 98 3.29 -3.30 -7.92
C LYS A 98 4.02 -4.64 -7.80
N ASN A 99 3.48 -5.56 -7.00
CA ASN A 99 4.06 -6.87 -6.73
C ASN A 99 3.60 -7.98 -7.71
N ALA A 100 2.77 -7.66 -8.70
CA ALA A 100 2.32 -8.62 -9.70
C ALA A 100 3.41 -8.93 -10.73
N ARG A 101 3.23 -10.01 -11.49
CA ARG A 101 4.14 -10.34 -12.60
C ARG A 101 4.09 -9.23 -13.66
N PRO A 102 5.24 -8.75 -14.17
CA PRO A 102 5.28 -7.73 -15.21
C PRO A 102 4.99 -8.33 -16.60
N ASP A 103 3.84 -8.98 -16.74
CA ASP A 103 3.43 -9.69 -17.95
C ASP A 103 2.23 -9.01 -18.65
N GLY A 104 1.81 -7.83 -18.21
CA GLY A 104 0.70 -7.08 -18.80
C GLY A 104 -0.70 -7.62 -18.47
N TYR A 105 -0.84 -8.72 -17.72
CA TYR A 105 -2.16 -9.29 -17.37
C TYR A 105 -2.73 -8.79 -16.04
N THR A 106 -2.01 -7.90 -15.33
CA THR A 106 -2.49 -7.24 -14.12
C THR A 106 -2.19 -5.77 -14.22
N LEU A 107 -3.21 -4.94 -14.32
CA LEU A 107 -3.13 -3.51 -14.49
C LEU A 107 -3.72 -2.79 -13.27
N LEU A 108 -3.40 -1.52 -13.12
CA LEU A 108 -3.97 -0.62 -12.11
C LEU A 108 -4.68 0.54 -12.81
N LEU A 109 -5.91 0.81 -12.42
CA LEU A 109 -6.58 2.08 -12.70
C LEU A 109 -6.59 2.90 -11.42
N LEU A 110 -5.75 3.93 -11.36
CA LEU A 110 -5.67 4.82 -10.22
C LEU A 110 -5.41 6.23 -10.70
N HIS A 111 -6.17 7.16 -10.15
CA HIS A 111 -6.03 8.60 -10.38
C HIS A 111 -4.81 9.18 -9.63
N ASP A 112 -4.75 10.50 -9.45
CA ASP A 112 -3.64 11.18 -8.77
C ASP A 112 -3.34 10.70 -7.33
N GLY A 113 -4.19 9.85 -6.75
CA GLY A 113 -3.94 9.14 -5.50
C GLY A 113 -2.56 8.45 -5.43
N ILE A 114 -2.05 7.95 -6.56
CA ILE A 114 -0.70 7.34 -6.62
C ILE A 114 0.42 8.34 -6.31
N LEU A 115 0.23 9.61 -6.70
CA LEU A 115 1.18 10.70 -6.48
C LEU A 115 1.07 11.21 -5.04
N THR A 116 -0.16 11.44 -4.58
CA THR A 116 -0.42 12.03 -3.26
C THR A 116 -0.06 11.10 -2.10
N ALA A 117 -0.24 9.79 -2.26
CA ALA A 117 0.02 8.81 -1.20
C ALA A 117 1.49 8.77 -0.75
N ARG A 118 2.45 8.91 -1.68
CA ARG A 118 3.87 9.02 -1.34
C ARG A 118 4.17 10.29 -0.55
N HIS A 119 3.65 11.41 -1.03
CA HIS A 119 3.92 12.73 -0.46
C HIS A 119 3.26 12.96 0.91
N CYS A 120 2.21 12.21 1.24
CA CYS A 120 1.64 12.17 2.59
C CYS A 120 2.25 11.06 3.49
N GLY A 121 3.29 10.36 3.05
CA GLY A 121 3.93 9.29 3.83
C GLY A 121 3.06 8.05 4.05
N SER A 122 1.98 7.88 3.29
CA SER A 122 1.12 6.69 3.36
C SER A 122 1.78 5.46 2.72
N VAL A 123 2.68 5.69 1.76
CA VAL A 123 3.55 4.69 1.14
C VAL A 123 4.94 5.27 0.90
N SER A 124 5.96 4.40 0.81
CA SER A 124 7.34 4.77 0.51
C SER A 124 7.68 4.81 -0.99
N TYR A 125 6.74 4.44 -1.86
CA TYR A 125 6.93 4.35 -3.31
C TYR A 125 6.01 5.32 -4.06
N GLY A 126 6.43 5.77 -5.24
CA GLY A 126 5.63 6.58 -6.16
C GLY A 126 5.36 5.89 -7.50
N PRO A 127 4.99 6.63 -8.55
CA PRO A 127 4.71 6.10 -9.88
C PRO A 127 5.86 5.33 -10.52
N GLU A 128 7.11 5.61 -10.13
CA GLU A 128 8.32 5.01 -10.68
C GLU A 128 8.39 3.47 -10.55
N VAL A 129 7.59 2.87 -9.67
CA VAL A 129 7.50 1.40 -9.53
C VAL A 129 6.49 0.76 -10.47
N PHE A 130 5.93 1.55 -11.39
CA PHE A 130 4.98 1.13 -12.39
C PHE A 130 5.44 1.56 -13.79
N ALA A 131 4.97 0.83 -14.81
CA ALA A 131 5.03 1.28 -16.19
C ALA A 131 3.73 2.05 -16.53
N ALA A 132 3.85 3.31 -16.94
CA ALA A 132 2.71 4.12 -17.36
C ALA A 132 2.19 3.65 -18.72
N ILE A 133 0.89 3.37 -18.82
CA ILE A 133 0.25 2.94 -20.07
C ILE A 133 -0.38 4.14 -20.76
N ALA A 134 -1.29 4.81 -20.05
CA ALA A 134 -2.03 5.96 -20.55
C ALA A 134 -2.58 6.79 -19.38
N GLY A 135 -2.79 8.08 -19.61
CA GLY A 135 -3.72 8.90 -18.84
C GLY A 135 -4.98 9.09 -19.68
N THR A 136 -6.16 8.73 -19.16
CA THR A 136 -7.43 8.82 -19.89
C THR A 136 -8.48 9.48 -19.03
N GLY A 137 -9.17 10.49 -19.55
CA GLY A 137 -10.17 11.19 -18.76
C GLY A 137 -9.54 12.09 -17.72
N ASN A 138 -9.94 13.36 -17.67
CA ASN A 138 -9.47 14.30 -16.67
C ASN A 138 -10.63 15.14 -16.13
N ALA A 139 -10.65 15.36 -14.83
CA ALA A 139 -11.74 16.10 -14.18
C ALA A 139 -11.20 17.02 -13.09
N GLY A 140 -11.50 18.31 -13.19
CA GLY A 140 -11.19 19.28 -12.14
C GLY A 140 -11.90 18.98 -10.83
N GLN A 141 -11.27 19.35 -9.72
CA GLN A 141 -11.90 19.39 -8.40
C GLN A 141 -12.68 20.71 -8.23
N VAL A 142 -13.80 20.66 -7.54
CA VAL A 142 -14.61 21.82 -7.17
C VAL A 142 -14.52 22.01 -5.66
N ILE A 143 -14.11 23.21 -5.23
CA ILE A 143 -14.19 23.60 -3.83
C ILE A 143 -15.63 23.97 -3.53
N ALA A 144 -16.22 23.32 -2.53
CA ALA A 144 -17.62 23.46 -2.18
C ALA A 144 -17.84 23.69 -0.69
N VAL A 145 -18.87 24.46 -0.39
CA VAL A 145 -19.35 24.77 0.97
C VAL A 145 -20.85 24.47 1.09
N GLY A 146 -21.38 24.42 2.31
CA GLY A 146 -22.83 24.32 2.53
C GLY A 146 -23.57 25.57 2.02
N ALA A 147 -24.84 25.43 1.63
CA ALA A 147 -25.63 26.55 1.09
C ALA A 147 -25.73 27.76 2.02
N SER A 148 -25.68 27.55 3.34
CA SER A 148 -25.72 28.57 4.39
C SER A 148 -24.35 29.22 4.68
N SER A 149 -23.29 28.80 4.01
CA SER A 149 -21.96 29.37 4.21
C SER A 149 -21.93 30.86 3.87
N ARG A 150 -21.20 31.62 4.69
CA ARG A 150 -20.90 33.05 4.46
C ARG A 150 -19.88 33.28 3.33
N HIS A 151 -19.23 32.23 2.85
CA HIS A 151 -18.22 32.30 1.80
C HIS A 151 -18.89 32.08 0.44
N HIS A 152 -18.65 32.99 -0.50
CA HIS A 152 -19.27 32.99 -1.82
C HIS A 152 -18.27 32.74 -2.96
N ASP A 153 -16.97 32.87 -2.66
CA ASP A 153 -15.85 32.70 -3.56
C ASP A 153 -14.62 32.18 -2.80
N LEU A 154 -13.56 31.80 -3.51
CA LEU A 154 -12.31 31.36 -2.89
C LEU A 154 -11.61 32.50 -2.16
N THR A 155 -11.71 33.73 -2.65
CA THR A 155 -11.07 34.90 -2.03
C THR A 155 -11.56 35.13 -0.60
N SER A 156 -12.86 35.10 -0.36
CA SER A 156 -13.48 35.24 0.96
C SER A 156 -13.15 34.08 1.89
N LEU A 157 -13.09 32.84 1.37
CA LEU A 157 -12.67 31.66 2.13
C LEU A 157 -11.21 31.79 2.58
N MET A 158 -10.30 32.08 1.64
CA MET A 158 -8.86 32.16 1.91
C MET A 158 -8.51 33.36 2.80
N ASN A 159 -9.21 34.48 2.66
CA ASN A 159 -9.07 35.62 3.55
C ASN A 159 -9.54 35.33 4.98
N ALA A 160 -10.54 34.47 5.17
CA ALA A 160 -10.96 34.02 6.49
C ALA A 160 -9.95 33.02 7.09
N ALA A 161 -9.49 32.05 6.30
CA ALA A 161 -8.46 31.09 6.70
C ALA A 161 -7.15 31.76 7.12
N ALA A 162 -6.78 32.89 6.50
CA ALA A 162 -5.58 33.66 6.87
C ALA A 162 -5.79 34.58 8.08
N ARG A 163 -7.02 35.03 8.34
CA ARG A 163 -7.35 35.88 9.49
C ARG A 163 -7.40 35.09 10.79
N ASP A 164 -7.97 33.90 10.72
CA ASP A 164 -8.14 32.98 11.85
C ASP A 164 -7.72 31.57 11.41
N PRO A 165 -6.40 31.27 11.45
CA PRO A 165 -5.86 29.98 11.04
C PRO A 165 -6.53 28.82 11.79
N ASP A 166 -6.80 27.71 11.09
CA ASP A 166 -7.43 26.49 11.61
C ASP A 166 -8.90 26.63 12.08
N SER A 167 -9.50 27.81 11.91
CA SER A 167 -10.93 28.04 12.21
C SER A 167 -11.88 27.32 11.25
N ILE A 168 -11.46 27.12 10.00
CA ILE A 168 -12.25 26.48 8.95
C ILE A 168 -11.97 24.98 8.93
N LEU A 169 -13.02 24.18 9.10
CA LEU A 169 -13.01 22.73 9.01
C LEU A 169 -13.06 22.27 7.54
N PHE A 170 -11.93 21.75 7.04
CA PHE A 170 -11.83 21.20 5.69
C PHE A 170 -12.01 19.67 5.72
N SER A 171 -13.11 19.18 5.15
CA SER A 171 -13.34 17.75 5.02
C SER A 171 -12.56 17.17 3.86
N ALA A 172 -11.67 16.22 4.12
CA ALA A 172 -10.86 15.58 3.10
C ALA A 172 -10.61 14.11 3.43
N ASN A 173 -10.29 13.32 2.40
CA ASN A 173 -9.59 12.06 2.62
C ASN A 173 -8.08 12.34 2.64
N ILE A 174 -7.47 12.29 3.82
CA ILE A 174 -6.04 12.52 4.05
C ILE A 174 -5.23 11.59 3.15
N GLY A 175 -4.27 12.17 2.44
CA GLY A 175 -3.44 11.47 1.45
C GLY A 175 -4.08 11.29 0.07
N ALA A 176 -5.32 11.75 -0.14
CA ALA A 176 -5.99 11.74 -1.44
C ALA A 176 -6.04 13.15 -2.07
N PRO A 177 -6.40 13.29 -3.36
CA PRO A 177 -6.46 14.59 -4.04
C PRO A 177 -7.28 15.65 -3.32
N SER A 178 -8.39 15.29 -2.66
CA SER A 178 -9.19 16.23 -1.87
C SER A 178 -8.41 16.91 -0.74
N HIS A 179 -7.41 16.23 -0.16
CA HIS A 179 -6.54 16.81 0.86
C HIS A 179 -5.55 17.78 0.23
N PHE A 180 -4.91 17.37 -0.87
CA PHE A 180 -3.97 18.21 -1.61
C PHE A 180 -4.62 19.44 -2.22
N ALA A 181 -5.91 19.39 -2.61
CA ALA A 181 -6.65 20.55 -3.06
C ALA A 181 -6.67 21.68 -2.00
N GLY A 182 -6.89 21.33 -0.73
CA GLY A 182 -6.83 22.30 0.37
C GLY A 182 -5.40 22.82 0.61
N LEU A 183 -4.40 21.93 0.59
CA LEU A 183 -3.00 22.30 0.80
C LEU A 183 -2.48 23.22 -0.31
N MET A 184 -2.87 22.97 -1.56
CA MET A 184 -2.56 23.84 -2.69
C MET A 184 -3.15 25.22 -2.52
N LEU A 185 -4.40 25.33 -2.04
CA LEU A 185 -5.01 26.64 -1.75
C LEU A 185 -4.29 27.37 -0.61
N GLN A 186 -3.93 26.67 0.47
CA GLN A 186 -3.16 27.27 1.57
C GLN A 186 -1.82 27.84 1.10
N ALA A 187 -1.13 27.16 0.18
CA ALA A 187 0.14 27.61 -0.36
C ALA A 187 0.03 28.96 -1.11
N GLU A 188 -1.11 29.24 -1.74
CA GLU A 188 -1.36 30.49 -2.46
C GLU A 188 -1.70 31.68 -1.57
N ARG A 189 -1.99 31.45 -0.27
CA ARG A 189 -2.34 32.51 0.68
C ARG A 189 -1.50 32.40 1.95
N PRO A 190 -0.39 33.16 2.08
CA PRO A 190 0.42 33.17 3.28
C PRO A 190 -0.40 33.40 4.55
N GLY A 191 -0.17 32.55 5.56
CA GLY A 191 -0.89 32.57 6.83
C GLY A 191 -2.23 31.83 6.83
N ALA A 192 -2.75 31.40 5.68
CA ALA A 192 -3.98 30.61 5.63
C ALA A 192 -3.78 29.19 6.16
N SER A 193 -4.62 28.78 7.12
CA SER A 193 -4.66 27.39 7.58
C SER A 193 -6.05 26.81 7.70
N PHE A 194 -6.19 25.54 7.32
CA PHE A 194 -7.40 24.75 7.48
C PHE A 194 -7.19 23.65 8.51
N ARG A 195 -8.21 23.39 9.32
CA ARG A 195 -8.26 22.20 10.16
C ARG A 195 -8.88 21.04 9.40
N TYR A 196 -8.10 20.02 9.10
CA TYR A 196 -8.57 18.88 8.31
C TYR A 196 -9.31 17.82 9.14
N THR A 197 -10.44 17.35 8.63
CA THR A 197 -11.17 16.18 9.17
C THR A 197 -11.08 15.01 8.22
N GLN A 198 -10.69 13.83 8.72
CA GLN A 198 -10.54 12.62 7.92
C GLN A 198 -11.89 11.97 7.60
N ASN A 199 -12.42 12.31 6.43
CA ASN A 199 -13.68 11.77 5.92
C ASN A 199 -13.40 11.16 4.55
N GLY A 200 -13.76 9.89 4.35
CA GLY A 200 -13.38 9.11 3.17
C GLY A 200 -13.93 9.61 1.81
N GLY A 201 -14.69 8.77 1.11
CA GLY A 201 -15.24 9.13 -0.21
C GLY A 201 -16.16 10.35 -0.20
N GLY A 202 -16.47 10.91 -1.39
CA GLY A 202 -17.27 12.13 -1.54
C GLY A 202 -18.60 12.09 -0.79
N ALA A 203 -19.34 10.98 -0.82
CA ALA A 203 -20.61 10.85 -0.10
C ALA A 203 -20.50 11.12 1.42
N LYS A 204 -19.42 10.65 2.09
CA LYS A 204 -19.20 10.92 3.52
C LYS A 204 -18.84 12.38 3.77
N ARG A 205 -18.07 12.99 2.86
CA ARG A 205 -17.69 14.40 2.93
C ARG A 205 -18.89 15.31 2.68
N PHE A 206 -19.77 14.93 1.76
CA PHE A 206 -21.06 15.60 1.52
C PHE A 206 -21.97 15.53 2.74
N ALA A 207 -22.14 14.36 3.36
CA ALA A 207 -22.92 14.23 4.60
C ALA A 207 -22.35 15.09 5.75
N ALA A 208 -21.01 15.17 5.87
CA ALA A 208 -20.38 16.04 6.87
C ALA A 208 -20.62 17.52 6.61
N LEU A 209 -20.60 17.95 5.35
CA LEU A 209 -20.91 19.32 4.95
C LEU A 209 -22.37 19.67 5.24
N GLN A 210 -23.31 18.77 4.90
CA GLN A 210 -24.74 18.95 5.18
C GLN A 210 -25.06 18.95 6.68
N GLY A 211 -24.39 18.10 7.46
CA GLY A 211 -24.55 18.01 8.91
C GLY A 211 -23.86 19.13 9.70
N GLY A 212 -23.17 20.06 9.04
CA GLY A 212 -22.40 21.11 9.71
C GLY A 212 -21.17 20.59 10.48
N HIS A 213 -20.70 19.39 10.16
CA HIS A 213 -19.48 18.80 10.71
C HIS A 213 -18.22 19.18 9.90
N ALA A 214 -18.39 19.88 8.79
CA ALA A 214 -17.35 20.50 7.99
C ALA A 214 -17.85 21.79 7.35
N ASP A 215 -16.96 22.75 7.13
CA ASP A 215 -17.28 24.04 6.50
C ASP A 215 -17.05 24.02 4.98
N VAL A 216 -16.02 23.28 4.55
CA VAL A 216 -15.56 23.23 3.16
C VAL A 216 -15.05 21.83 2.79
N THR A 217 -15.13 21.47 1.52
CA THR A 217 -14.51 20.26 0.97
C THR A 217 -14.21 20.41 -0.53
N ALA A 218 -13.47 19.47 -1.11
CA ALA A 218 -13.15 19.43 -2.54
C ALA A 218 -13.80 18.21 -3.21
N PHE A 219 -14.82 18.38 -4.04
CA PHE A 219 -15.44 17.28 -4.78
C PHE A 219 -14.83 17.13 -6.17
N SER A 220 -14.94 15.97 -6.81
CA SER A 220 -14.85 15.98 -8.28
C SER A 220 -16.03 16.79 -8.84
N ILE A 221 -15.89 17.36 -10.03
CA ILE A 221 -17.02 18.06 -10.66
C ILE A 221 -18.26 17.17 -10.82
N ALA A 222 -18.07 15.87 -11.09
CA ALA A 222 -19.15 14.87 -11.14
C ALA A 222 -19.88 14.74 -9.79
N GLU A 223 -19.12 14.60 -8.70
CA GLU A 223 -19.67 14.53 -7.33
C GLU A 223 -20.40 15.84 -6.99
N PHE A 224 -19.83 16.99 -7.32
CA PHE A 224 -20.47 18.28 -7.10
C PHE A 224 -21.82 18.37 -7.82
N VAL A 225 -21.89 17.99 -9.11
CA VAL A 225 -23.14 17.99 -9.88
C VAL A 225 -24.19 17.06 -9.28
N GLN A 226 -23.77 15.90 -8.77
CA GLN A 226 -24.66 14.98 -8.08
C GLN A 226 -25.22 15.58 -6.78
N PHE A 227 -24.43 16.39 -6.07
CA PHE A 227 -24.77 16.89 -4.74
C PHE A 227 -25.34 18.32 -4.70
N GLN A 228 -25.11 19.13 -5.73
CA GLN A 228 -25.44 20.57 -5.72
C GLN A 228 -26.92 20.86 -5.47
N SER A 229 -27.83 20.02 -5.99
CA SER A 229 -29.28 20.15 -5.80
C SER A 229 -29.71 19.95 -4.34
N SER A 230 -28.84 19.35 -3.53
CA SER A 230 -29.09 19.06 -2.11
C SER A 230 -28.52 20.15 -1.19
N GLY A 231 -28.23 21.34 -1.71
CA GLY A 231 -27.91 22.52 -0.90
C GLY A 231 -26.43 22.69 -0.57
N ILE A 232 -25.56 22.53 -1.58
CA ILE A 232 -24.15 22.95 -1.50
C ILE A 232 -23.85 23.98 -2.60
N ARG A 233 -22.80 24.78 -2.40
CA ARG A 233 -22.37 25.85 -3.32
C ARG A 233 -20.91 25.64 -3.71
N ALA A 234 -20.61 25.77 -4.99
CA ALA A 234 -19.23 25.84 -5.48
C ALA A 234 -18.63 27.24 -5.25
N LEU A 235 -17.39 27.29 -4.78
CA LEU A 235 -16.59 28.51 -4.65
C LEU A 235 -15.61 28.69 -5.80
N GLY A 236 -15.16 27.60 -6.42
CA GLY A 236 -14.28 27.66 -7.58
C GLY A 236 -13.86 26.28 -8.09
N LEU A 237 -13.57 26.23 -9.39
CA LEU A 237 -13.03 25.05 -10.08
C LEU A 237 -11.50 25.07 -10.05
N LEU A 238 -10.87 23.97 -9.65
CA LEU A 238 -9.41 23.78 -9.65
C LEU A 238 -8.92 23.22 -10.99
N GLY A 239 -9.36 23.83 -12.09
CA GLY A 239 -8.98 23.47 -13.46
C GLY A 239 -8.19 24.58 -14.16
N PRO A 240 -7.51 24.29 -15.28
CA PRO A 240 -6.77 25.29 -16.05
C PRO A 240 -7.68 26.33 -16.71
N VAL A 241 -8.90 25.93 -17.06
CA VAL A 241 -9.94 26.74 -17.72
C VAL A 241 -11.30 26.37 -17.12
N ARG A 242 -12.32 27.23 -17.34
CA ARG A 242 -13.70 26.91 -16.92
C ARG A 242 -14.19 25.65 -17.60
N HIS A 243 -15.04 24.90 -16.91
CA HIS A 243 -15.70 23.75 -17.52
C HIS A 243 -16.76 24.25 -18.52
N PRO A 244 -16.83 23.72 -19.75
CA PRO A 244 -17.75 24.22 -20.79
C PRO A 244 -19.23 24.23 -20.36
N GLU A 245 -19.65 23.23 -19.58
CA GLU A 245 -21.03 23.12 -19.06
C GLU A 245 -21.29 24.00 -17.82
N PHE A 246 -20.26 24.55 -17.19
CA PHE A 246 -20.38 25.44 -16.03
C PHE A 246 -19.62 26.75 -16.29
N PRO A 247 -20.02 27.52 -17.31
CA PRO A 247 -19.32 28.75 -17.69
C PRO A 247 -19.37 29.81 -16.59
N GLU A 248 -20.35 29.75 -15.68
CA GLU A 248 -20.47 30.66 -14.54
C GLU A 248 -19.52 30.29 -13.38
N LEU A 249 -19.00 29.06 -13.35
CA LEU A 249 -18.07 28.63 -12.30
C LEU A 249 -16.65 29.08 -12.62
N ALA A 250 -16.23 30.17 -11.99
CA ALA A 250 -14.87 30.68 -12.10
C ALA A 250 -13.84 29.64 -11.62
N THR A 251 -12.71 29.57 -12.31
CA THR A 251 -11.55 28.82 -11.85
C THR A 251 -10.86 29.49 -10.67
N ALA A 252 -10.03 28.75 -9.94
CA ALA A 252 -9.16 29.32 -8.92
C ALA A 252 -8.21 30.39 -9.49
N ARG A 253 -7.70 30.17 -10.70
CA ARG A 253 -6.80 31.09 -11.40
C ARG A 253 -7.45 32.42 -11.72
N GLU A 254 -8.69 32.41 -12.17
CA GLU A 254 -9.46 33.63 -12.40
C GLU A 254 -9.75 34.42 -11.11
N GLN A 255 -9.70 33.75 -9.96
CA GLN A 255 -9.84 34.36 -8.64
C GLN A 255 -8.49 34.73 -7.99
N GLY A 256 -7.37 34.57 -8.72
CA GLY A 256 -6.04 34.96 -8.27
C GLY A 256 -5.25 33.89 -7.49
N PHE A 257 -5.66 32.62 -7.57
CA PHE A 257 -4.96 31.49 -6.95
C PHE A 257 -4.45 30.54 -8.06
N ASP A 258 -3.13 30.33 -8.19
CA ASP A 258 -2.56 29.42 -9.20
C ASP A 258 -2.65 27.95 -8.78
N VAL A 259 -3.89 27.49 -8.54
CA VAL A 259 -4.20 26.11 -8.17
C VAL A 259 -4.83 25.37 -9.33
N ILE A 260 -4.20 24.28 -9.73
CA ILE A 260 -4.81 23.22 -10.54
C ILE A 260 -4.77 21.94 -9.74
N SER A 261 -5.93 21.35 -9.54
CA SER A 261 -6.12 20.02 -8.96
C SER A 261 -7.17 19.29 -9.79
N GLU A 262 -6.67 18.43 -10.67
CA GLU A 262 -7.50 17.59 -11.53
C GLU A 262 -7.24 16.13 -11.20
N ASN A 263 -8.24 15.28 -11.39
CA ASN A 263 -8.16 13.83 -11.21
C ASN A 263 -8.09 13.18 -12.60
N MET A 264 -6.88 12.96 -13.09
CA MET A 264 -6.68 12.19 -14.32
C MET A 264 -6.73 10.69 -13.99
N GLN A 265 -7.40 9.87 -14.80
CA GLN A 265 -7.36 8.42 -14.58
C GLN A 265 -6.14 7.84 -15.26
N PHE A 266 -5.18 7.33 -14.47
CA PHE A 266 -3.98 6.72 -15.00
C PHE A 266 -4.10 5.19 -15.02
N TRP A 267 -3.57 4.62 -16.09
CA TRP A 267 -3.46 3.20 -16.31
C TRP A 267 -2.01 2.78 -16.15
N TRP A 268 -1.77 1.80 -15.29
CA TRP A 268 -0.44 1.34 -14.97
C TRP A 268 -0.30 -0.18 -15.11
N ALA A 269 0.88 -0.63 -15.49
CA ALA A 269 1.32 -2.00 -15.35
C ALA A 269 2.46 -2.10 -14.32
N PRO A 270 2.81 -3.29 -13.82
CA PRO A 270 3.99 -3.48 -12.99
C PRO A 270 5.25 -3.03 -13.72
N ALA A 271 6.22 -2.46 -12.99
CA ALA A 271 7.51 -2.10 -13.56
C ALA A 271 8.17 -3.30 -14.28
N GLY A 272 8.76 -3.03 -15.45
CA GLY A 272 9.39 -4.05 -16.29
C GLY A 272 8.43 -4.80 -17.22
N THR A 273 7.15 -4.40 -17.30
CA THR A 273 6.22 -4.94 -18.30
C THR A 273 6.75 -4.62 -19.71
N PRO A 274 6.77 -5.59 -20.65
CA PRO A 274 7.35 -5.38 -21.97
C PRO A 274 6.69 -4.21 -22.74
N PRO A 275 7.47 -3.32 -23.38
CA PRO A 275 6.94 -2.14 -24.06
C PRO A 275 5.87 -2.45 -25.11
N GLU A 276 5.99 -3.57 -25.83
CA GLU A 276 5.02 -3.97 -26.84
C GLU A 276 3.62 -4.27 -26.25
N ARG A 277 3.57 -4.80 -25.01
CA ARG A 277 2.30 -5.05 -24.31
C ARG A 277 1.69 -3.75 -23.78
N ILE A 278 2.54 -2.82 -23.33
CA ILE A 278 2.12 -1.47 -22.93
C ILE A 278 1.48 -0.77 -24.13
N GLU A 279 2.13 -0.81 -25.29
CA GLU A 279 1.64 -0.25 -26.55
C GLU A 279 0.27 -0.84 -26.93
N GLN A 280 0.14 -2.17 -26.97
CA GLN A 280 -1.11 -2.84 -27.33
C GLN A 280 -2.28 -2.47 -26.40
N ILE A 281 -2.04 -2.40 -25.09
CA ILE A 281 -3.09 -1.96 -24.14
C ILE A 281 -3.41 -0.48 -24.34
N ALA A 282 -2.38 0.36 -24.51
CA ALA A 282 -2.57 1.80 -24.69
C ALA A 282 -3.32 2.11 -26.00
N ASP A 283 -3.13 1.33 -27.06
CA ASP A 283 -3.89 1.38 -28.30
C ASP A 283 -5.37 1.07 -28.08
N ALA A 284 -5.67 -0.03 -27.39
CA ALA A 284 -7.04 -0.40 -27.05
C ALA A 284 -7.73 0.70 -26.20
N LEU A 285 -7.04 1.26 -25.21
CA LEU A 285 -7.56 2.36 -24.38
C LEU A 285 -7.81 3.62 -25.23
N THR A 286 -6.88 3.96 -26.13
CA THR A 286 -7.01 5.12 -27.02
C THR A 286 -8.19 4.95 -27.98
N ALA A 287 -8.36 3.76 -28.54
CA ALA A 287 -9.49 3.44 -29.40
C ALA A 287 -10.82 3.48 -28.64
N ALA A 288 -10.87 2.93 -27.42
CA ALA A 288 -12.05 2.96 -26.56
C ALA A 288 -12.51 4.40 -26.27
N MET A 289 -11.55 5.28 -25.91
CA MET A 289 -11.82 6.70 -25.64
C MET A 289 -12.38 7.47 -26.85
N LYS A 290 -12.14 6.99 -28.07
CA LYS A 290 -12.69 7.58 -29.30
C LYS A 290 -14.11 7.15 -29.63
N THR A 291 -14.64 6.12 -28.97
CA THR A 291 -16.03 5.67 -29.21
C THR A 291 -17.04 6.71 -28.75
N ASN A 292 -18.20 6.79 -29.43
CA ASN A 292 -19.28 7.70 -29.02
C ASN A 292 -19.80 7.34 -27.63
N GLN A 293 -19.96 6.03 -27.35
CA GLN A 293 -20.37 5.53 -26.04
C GLN A 293 -19.52 6.08 -24.90
N VAL A 294 -18.18 6.05 -25.04
CA VAL A 294 -17.29 6.60 -24.02
C VAL A 294 -17.40 8.12 -23.96
N ARG A 295 -17.34 8.83 -25.10
CA ARG A 295 -17.45 10.30 -25.12
C ARG A 295 -18.74 10.80 -24.47
N ASP A 296 -19.87 10.17 -24.77
CA ASP A 296 -21.17 10.52 -24.22
C ASP A 296 -21.22 10.25 -22.70
N LYS A 297 -20.71 9.11 -22.25
CA LYS A 297 -20.65 8.78 -20.82
C LYS A 297 -19.70 9.66 -20.04
N LEU A 298 -18.55 10.04 -20.62
CA LEU A 298 -17.64 10.99 -19.98
C LEU A 298 -18.25 12.39 -19.90
N ALA A 299 -18.99 12.84 -20.93
CA ALA A 299 -19.74 14.09 -20.89
C ALA A 299 -20.85 14.07 -19.82
N GLU A 300 -21.60 12.97 -19.68
CA GLU A 300 -22.56 12.79 -18.58
C GLU A 300 -21.88 12.94 -17.21
N MET A 301 -20.67 12.37 -17.07
CA MET A 301 -19.86 12.43 -15.85
C MET A 301 -19.04 13.71 -15.69
N LYS A 302 -19.10 14.67 -16.63
CA LYS A 302 -18.29 15.90 -16.60
C LYS A 302 -16.79 15.64 -16.56
N ILE A 303 -16.35 14.61 -17.27
CA ILE A 303 -14.94 14.23 -17.44
C ILE A 303 -14.53 14.62 -18.86
N SER A 304 -13.43 15.36 -18.99
CA SER A 304 -12.84 15.68 -20.30
C SER A 304 -12.25 14.42 -20.92
N ASP A 305 -12.48 14.18 -22.21
CA ASP A 305 -12.09 12.99 -22.98
C ASP A 305 -10.59 12.93 -23.37
N VAL A 306 -9.72 13.50 -22.54
CA VAL A 306 -8.27 13.57 -22.77
C VAL A 306 -7.65 12.18 -22.80
N VAL A 307 -6.71 11.97 -23.72
CA VAL A 307 -5.84 10.78 -23.76
C VAL A 307 -4.38 11.22 -23.88
N LEU A 308 -3.56 10.82 -22.91
CA LEU A 308 -2.11 11.06 -22.89
C LEU A 308 -1.36 9.73 -22.93
N ARG A 309 -0.31 9.66 -23.75
CA ARG A 309 0.61 8.52 -23.89
C ARG A 309 2.03 9.02 -24.08
N GLY A 310 3.02 8.15 -23.88
CA GLY A 310 4.43 8.44 -24.16
C GLY A 310 4.92 9.73 -23.49
N GLU A 311 5.68 10.54 -24.23
CA GLU A 311 6.28 11.77 -23.72
C GLU A 311 5.26 12.79 -23.15
N PRO A 312 4.09 13.07 -23.78
CA PRO A 312 3.05 13.89 -23.16
C PRO A 312 2.60 13.42 -21.78
N LEU A 313 2.41 12.11 -21.60
CA LEU A 313 2.02 11.53 -20.32
C LEU A 313 3.12 11.69 -19.26
N GLU A 314 4.38 11.45 -19.64
CA GLU A 314 5.52 11.62 -18.75
C GLU A 314 5.66 13.08 -18.28
N LYS A 315 5.50 14.05 -19.20
CA LYS A 315 5.54 15.48 -18.86
C LYS A 315 4.42 15.87 -17.90
N ASP A 316 3.20 15.40 -18.14
CA ASP A 316 2.05 15.67 -17.25
C ASP A 316 2.26 15.09 -15.85
N LEU A 317 2.72 13.82 -15.76
CA LEU A 317 3.06 13.18 -14.48
C LEU A 317 4.14 13.95 -13.71
N GLN A 318 5.21 14.39 -14.39
CA GLN A 318 6.25 15.21 -13.77
C GLN A 318 5.70 16.54 -13.24
N GLN A 319 4.85 17.21 -14.01
CA GLN A 319 4.25 18.48 -13.59
C GLN A 319 3.32 18.31 -12.38
N ARG A 320 2.47 17.27 -12.40
CA ARG A 320 1.60 16.91 -11.27
C ARG A 320 2.42 16.58 -10.02
N GLN A 321 3.46 15.77 -10.16
CA GLN A 321 4.35 15.42 -9.06
C GLN A 321 5.02 16.65 -8.46
N ARG A 322 5.47 17.62 -9.26
CA ARG A 322 6.04 18.89 -8.76
C ARG A 322 5.03 19.69 -7.95
N ARG A 323 3.80 19.86 -8.46
CA ARG A 323 2.73 20.59 -7.77
C ARG A 323 2.39 19.94 -6.42
N ILE A 324 2.26 18.61 -6.41
CA ILE A 324 1.96 17.83 -5.19
C ILE A 324 3.13 17.92 -4.20
N ALA A 325 4.37 17.77 -4.66
CA ALA A 325 5.56 17.83 -3.82
C ALA A 325 5.74 19.20 -3.16
N ALA A 326 5.41 20.29 -3.86
CA ALA A 326 5.55 21.65 -3.36
C ALA A 326 4.70 21.96 -2.11
N VAL A 327 3.58 21.24 -1.95
CA VAL A 327 2.62 21.46 -0.85
C VAL A 327 2.48 20.23 0.04
N ALA A 328 3.30 19.21 -0.19
CA ALA A 328 3.30 17.99 0.60
C ALA A 328 3.50 18.36 2.08
N PRO A 329 2.59 17.95 2.97
CA PRO A 329 2.78 18.22 4.38
C PRO A 329 4.05 17.52 4.81
N ALA A 330 4.91 18.20 5.57
CA ALA A 330 6.01 17.53 6.24
C ALA A 330 5.43 16.31 6.98
N ALA A 331 6.06 15.14 6.86
CA ALA A 331 5.61 13.92 7.52
C ALA A 331 5.59 14.12 9.04
N THR A 332 4.46 14.59 9.55
CA THR A 332 4.35 15.14 10.92
C THR A 332 3.54 14.25 11.85
N ALA A 333 2.93 13.18 11.34
CA ALA A 333 2.40 12.13 12.20
C ALA A 333 3.57 11.24 12.70
N ARG A 334 4.34 11.75 13.67
CA ARG A 334 5.02 10.86 14.62
C ARG A 334 3.92 10.16 15.39
N LEU A 335 3.43 9.04 14.86
CA LEU A 335 2.64 8.11 15.65
C LEU A 335 3.43 7.85 16.93
N PRO A 336 2.78 7.82 18.11
CA PRO A 336 3.46 7.42 19.33
C PRO A 336 4.22 6.13 19.02
N ASP A 337 5.49 6.06 19.41
CA ASP A 337 6.31 4.89 19.14
C ASP A 337 5.77 3.71 19.95
N PHE A 338 4.77 3.05 19.38
CA PHE A 338 4.10 1.89 19.94
C PHE A 338 5.12 0.80 20.28
N THR A 339 6.26 0.78 19.58
CA THR A 339 7.41 -0.06 19.88
C THR A 339 8.03 0.31 21.21
N THR A 340 8.33 1.59 21.45
CA THR A 340 8.82 2.07 22.75
C THR A 340 7.82 1.78 23.87
N PHE A 341 6.51 1.98 23.65
CA PHE A 341 5.49 1.64 24.63
C PHE A 341 5.41 0.12 24.90
N ALA A 342 5.50 -0.71 23.86
CA ALA A 342 5.55 -2.16 24.00
C ALA A 342 6.81 -2.61 24.75
N ILE A 343 7.98 -2.04 24.45
CA ILE A 343 9.24 -2.29 25.16
C ILE A 343 9.10 -1.90 26.63
N LEU A 344 8.56 -0.72 26.93
CA LEU A 344 8.31 -0.25 28.30
C LEU A 344 7.38 -1.20 29.06
N LEU A 345 6.28 -1.63 28.45
CA LEU A 345 5.33 -2.58 29.04
C LEU A 345 5.99 -3.93 29.32
N VAL A 346 6.86 -4.39 28.42
CA VAL A 346 7.62 -5.64 28.57
C VAL A 346 8.69 -5.53 29.66
N VAL A 347 9.42 -4.41 29.73
CA VAL A 347 10.40 -4.14 30.80
C VAL A 347 9.71 -4.04 32.15
N MET A 348 8.57 -3.35 32.22
CA MET A 348 7.73 -3.25 33.41
C MET A 348 7.25 -4.61 33.89
N THR A 349 6.71 -5.44 33.00
CA THR A 349 6.26 -6.79 33.36
C THR A 349 7.43 -7.71 33.76
N GLY A 350 8.58 -7.61 33.09
CA GLY A 350 9.82 -8.28 33.47
C GLY A 350 10.35 -7.85 34.84
N PHE A 351 10.30 -6.56 35.16
CA PHE A 351 10.74 -6.02 36.44
C PHE A 351 9.80 -6.43 37.60
N VAL A 352 8.49 -6.47 37.36
CA VAL A 352 7.52 -7.01 38.33
C VAL A 352 7.80 -8.49 38.59
N ALA A 353 8.08 -9.29 37.57
CA ALA A 353 8.46 -10.69 37.73
C ALA A 353 9.77 -10.84 38.52
N LEU A 354 10.75 -9.95 38.29
CA LEU A 354 12.01 -9.92 39.02
C LEU A 354 11.81 -9.57 40.50
N ILE A 355 11.03 -8.53 40.81
CA ILE A 355 10.69 -8.16 42.19
C ILE A 355 9.96 -9.29 42.90
N GLN A 356 9.00 -9.94 42.24
CA GLN A 356 8.30 -11.11 42.80
C GLN A 356 9.28 -12.26 43.10
N SER A 357 10.30 -12.45 42.25
CA SER A 357 11.37 -13.43 42.50
C SER A 357 12.21 -13.08 43.74
N PHE A 358 12.52 -11.79 43.95
CA PHE A 358 13.31 -11.33 45.10
C PHE A 358 12.49 -11.34 46.40
N ARG A 359 11.22 -10.93 46.36
CA ARG A 359 10.30 -11.03 47.52
C ARG A 359 10.15 -12.47 47.98
N ARG A 360 9.96 -13.42 47.05
CA ARG A 360 9.90 -14.85 47.38
C ARG A 360 11.21 -15.39 47.95
N ARG A 361 12.38 -14.92 47.48
CA ARG A 361 13.68 -15.26 48.10
C ARG A 361 13.77 -14.76 49.54
N ARG A 362 13.25 -13.56 49.83
CA ARG A 362 13.23 -12.98 51.18
C ARG A 362 12.26 -13.73 52.10
N ASP A 363 11.08 -14.08 51.61
CA ASP A 363 10.09 -14.89 52.35
C ASP A 363 10.60 -16.32 52.60
N SER A 364 11.32 -16.90 51.64
CA SER A 364 12.02 -18.17 51.82
C SER A 364 13.15 -18.06 52.84
N ALA A 365 13.93 -16.97 52.86
CA ALA A 365 14.99 -16.76 53.85
C ALA A 365 14.46 -16.64 55.28
N SER A 366 13.27 -16.06 55.49
CA SER A 366 12.61 -16.02 56.80
C SER A 366 11.99 -17.36 57.25
N ARG A 367 11.87 -18.35 56.36
CA ARG A 367 11.34 -19.69 56.67
C ARG A 367 12.43 -20.73 56.95
N ILE A 368 13.70 -20.37 56.84
CA ILE A 368 14.82 -21.27 57.17
C ILE A 368 15.12 -21.16 58.67
N GLN A 369 14.21 -21.71 59.47
CA GLN A 369 14.60 -22.18 60.80
C GLN A 369 14.05 -23.56 61.15
N ASN A 370 13.20 -24.18 60.33
CA ASN A 370 12.90 -25.60 60.44
C ASN A 370 12.43 -26.18 59.08
N VAL A 371 12.93 -27.38 58.76
CA VAL A 371 12.56 -28.32 57.66
C VAL A 371 13.49 -28.35 56.42
N ALA A 372 13.78 -29.60 56.00
CA ALA A 372 14.73 -30.16 55.02
C ALA A 372 14.85 -29.49 53.63
N PRO A 373 15.95 -29.73 52.87
CA PRO A 373 16.26 -28.99 51.64
C PRO A 373 15.26 -29.30 50.52
N VAL A 374 14.43 -28.33 50.16
CA VAL A 374 13.63 -28.37 48.94
C VAL A 374 14.41 -27.64 47.84
N SER A 375 14.88 -28.39 46.85
CA SER A 375 15.51 -27.85 45.64
C SER A 375 14.60 -26.82 44.96
N PRO A 376 15.13 -25.70 44.45
CA PRO A 376 14.32 -24.62 43.90
C PRO A 376 13.66 -25.03 42.57
N HIS A 377 12.43 -25.54 42.64
CA HIS A 377 11.61 -25.76 41.46
C HIS A 377 11.04 -24.41 40.97
N ILE A 378 11.82 -23.69 40.15
CA ILE A 378 11.21 -22.70 39.24
C ILE A 378 10.31 -23.50 38.30
N SER A 379 9.03 -23.13 38.19
CA SER A 379 8.13 -23.86 37.31
C SER A 379 8.70 -23.85 35.88
N PRO A 380 8.81 -25.00 35.21
CA PRO A 380 9.43 -25.08 33.88
C PRO A 380 8.78 -24.11 32.87
N ARG A 381 7.50 -23.80 33.06
CA ARG A 381 6.75 -22.80 32.29
C ARG A 381 7.29 -21.38 32.43
N LEU A 382 7.72 -20.96 33.62
CA LEU A 382 8.21 -19.59 33.85
C LEU A 382 9.57 -19.38 33.18
N LYS A 383 10.44 -20.40 33.19
CA LYS A 383 11.72 -20.39 32.45
C LYS A 383 11.50 -20.33 30.93
N GLN A 384 10.55 -21.11 30.42
CA GLN A 384 10.19 -21.08 29.00
C GLN A 384 9.69 -19.69 28.56
N LEU A 385 8.80 -19.09 29.36
CA LEU A 385 8.28 -17.74 29.10
C LEU A 385 9.41 -16.70 29.04
N SER A 386 10.36 -16.72 29.98
CA SER A 386 11.49 -15.78 29.97
C SER A 386 12.38 -15.91 28.73
N VAL A 387 12.63 -17.14 28.26
CA VAL A 387 13.44 -17.38 27.05
C VAL A 387 12.69 -16.94 25.79
N ILE A 388 11.39 -17.23 25.68
CA ILE A 388 10.56 -16.78 24.56
C ILE A 388 10.54 -15.25 24.49
N SER A 389 10.39 -14.57 25.63
CA SER A 389 10.43 -13.11 25.70
C SER A 389 11.79 -12.57 25.24
N PHE A 390 12.90 -13.14 25.69
CA PHE A 390 14.25 -12.72 25.29
C PHE A 390 14.51 -12.90 23.78
N VAL A 391 14.14 -14.06 23.23
CA VAL A 391 14.29 -14.36 21.79
C VAL A 391 13.44 -13.40 20.95
N THR A 392 12.25 -13.05 21.42
CA THR A 392 11.36 -12.07 20.77
C THR A 392 11.98 -10.67 20.78
N ILE A 393 12.61 -10.25 21.88
CA ILE A 393 13.32 -8.96 21.97
C ILE A 393 14.44 -8.89 20.92
N VAL A 394 15.26 -9.93 20.82
CA VAL A 394 16.37 -9.97 19.84
C VAL A 394 15.85 -9.94 18.41
N TYR A 395 14.78 -10.66 18.09
CA TYR A 395 14.17 -10.64 16.77
C TYR A 395 13.65 -9.25 16.38
N VAL A 396 12.92 -8.58 17.27
CA VAL A 396 12.42 -7.21 17.03
C VAL A 396 13.58 -6.23 16.82
N ALA A 397 14.62 -6.30 17.65
CA ALA A 397 15.80 -5.45 17.49
C ALA A 397 16.54 -5.69 16.17
N LEU A 398 16.67 -6.95 15.73
CA LEU A 398 17.29 -7.28 14.45
C LEU A 398 16.49 -6.76 13.25
N MET A 399 15.15 -6.87 13.30
CA MET A 399 14.27 -6.34 12.25
C MET A 399 14.36 -4.82 12.14
N GLN A 400 14.55 -4.11 13.25
CA GLN A 400 14.72 -2.64 13.25
C GLN A 400 16.05 -2.17 12.63
N MET A 401 17.09 -3.00 12.68
CA MET A 401 18.40 -2.63 12.16
C MET A 401 18.50 -2.77 10.63
N GLU A 402 17.51 -3.40 9.96
CA GLU A 402 17.49 -3.70 8.52
C GLU A 402 18.74 -4.44 7.99
N ARG A 403 19.58 -4.98 8.88
CA ARG A 403 20.84 -5.66 8.51
C ARG A 403 20.64 -7.09 8.02
N ILE A 404 19.51 -7.69 8.35
CA ILE A 404 19.16 -9.07 8.03
C ILE A 404 17.75 -9.04 7.42
N GLY A 405 17.56 -9.65 6.25
CA GLY A 405 16.25 -9.70 5.61
C GLY A 405 15.20 -10.44 6.45
N PHE A 406 13.92 -10.10 6.26
CA PHE A 406 12.79 -10.68 7.00
C PHE A 406 12.81 -12.21 7.07
N VAL A 407 13.07 -12.87 5.94
CA VAL A 407 13.01 -14.33 5.83
C VAL A 407 14.03 -15.03 6.74
N PRO A 408 15.35 -14.72 6.68
CA PRO A 408 16.32 -15.33 7.58
C PRO A 408 16.11 -14.95 9.06
N ALA A 409 15.71 -13.70 9.36
CA ALA A 409 15.43 -13.28 10.74
C ALA A 409 14.24 -14.02 11.35
N THR A 410 13.15 -14.15 10.59
CA THR A 410 11.91 -14.83 11.03
C THR A 410 12.09 -16.34 11.12
N ALA A 411 12.91 -16.92 10.23
CA ALA A 411 13.29 -18.33 10.33
C ALA A 411 14.06 -18.62 11.62
N LEU A 412 15.08 -17.81 11.94
CA LEU A 412 15.85 -17.95 13.19
C LEU A 412 14.96 -17.78 14.42
N TYR A 413 14.10 -16.75 14.43
CA TYR A 413 13.13 -16.53 15.51
C TYR A 413 12.18 -17.73 15.71
N SER A 414 11.58 -18.21 14.62
CA SER A 414 10.65 -19.34 14.65
C SER A 414 11.35 -20.63 15.10
N MET A 415 12.60 -20.85 14.68
CA MET A 415 13.42 -21.97 15.16
C MET A 415 13.73 -21.86 16.66
N SER A 416 14.10 -20.67 17.15
CA SER A 416 14.42 -20.43 18.55
C SER A 416 13.20 -20.53 19.48
N ILE A 417 12.03 -20.07 19.03
CA ILE A 417 10.78 -20.30 19.76
C ILE A 417 10.39 -21.77 19.72
N GLY A 418 10.51 -22.39 18.54
CA GLY A 418 10.25 -23.80 18.34
C GLY A 418 11.03 -24.69 19.30
N THR A 419 12.35 -24.50 19.41
CA THR A 419 13.20 -25.29 20.32
C THR A 419 12.81 -25.07 21.78
N THR A 420 12.41 -23.85 22.14
CA THR A 420 12.01 -23.49 23.50
C THR A 420 10.66 -24.09 23.88
N LEU A 421 9.73 -24.19 22.93
CA LEU A 421 8.42 -24.83 23.12
C LEU A 421 8.51 -26.36 23.12
N VAL A 422 9.46 -26.95 22.37
CA VAL A 422 9.71 -28.40 22.29
C VAL A 422 10.61 -28.91 23.44
N SER A 423 10.63 -28.19 24.56
CA SER A 423 11.35 -28.55 25.80
C SER A 423 11.10 -30.01 26.25
N PRO A 424 12.01 -30.63 27.06
CA PRO A 424 12.10 -32.08 27.29
C PRO A 424 10.83 -32.80 27.80
N SER A 425 9.78 -32.07 28.18
CA SER A 425 8.47 -32.65 28.51
C SER A 425 7.76 -33.33 27.33
N ILE A 426 8.15 -33.04 26.08
CA ILE A 426 7.56 -33.65 24.87
C ILE A 426 8.46 -34.76 24.29
N ILE A 427 9.74 -34.82 24.70
CA ILE A 427 10.64 -35.90 24.28
C ILE A 427 10.36 -37.13 25.14
N ASP A 428 9.24 -37.78 24.86
CA ASP A 428 9.09 -39.17 25.22
C ASP A 428 10.21 -39.96 24.52
N LYS A 429 10.79 -40.98 25.17
CA LYS A 429 12.00 -41.72 24.72
C LYS A 429 11.87 -42.40 23.33
N ARG A 430 10.74 -42.23 22.65
CA ARG A 430 10.40 -42.82 21.34
C ARG A 430 10.75 -41.95 20.13
N ILE A 431 10.93 -40.64 20.28
CA ILE A 431 11.28 -39.76 19.14
C ILE A 431 12.78 -39.45 19.19
N THR A 432 13.52 -39.90 18.17
CA THR A 432 14.95 -39.61 18.03
C THR A 432 15.17 -38.10 17.86
N MET A 433 16.21 -37.54 18.47
CA MET A 433 16.59 -36.11 18.39
C MET A 433 16.53 -35.56 16.95
N ALA A 434 16.97 -36.35 15.96
CA ALA A 434 16.90 -36.00 14.54
C ALA A 434 15.47 -35.78 14.01
N LYS A 435 14.50 -36.59 14.43
CA LYS A 435 13.08 -36.45 14.05
C LYS A 435 12.44 -35.23 14.70
N ALA A 436 12.80 -34.93 15.95
CA ALA A 436 12.35 -33.72 16.64
C ALA A 436 12.86 -32.45 15.95
N VAL A 437 14.16 -32.40 15.61
CA VAL A 437 14.74 -31.28 14.85
C VAL A 437 14.11 -31.14 13.46
N ALA A 438 13.90 -32.25 12.74
CA ALA A 438 13.25 -32.22 11.43
C ALA A 438 11.81 -31.68 11.50
N SER A 439 11.03 -32.13 12.49
CA SER A 439 9.66 -31.62 12.71
C SER A 439 9.65 -30.13 13.07
N LEU A 440 10.65 -29.66 13.80
CA LEU A 440 10.78 -28.26 14.18
C LEU A 440 11.08 -27.36 12.97
N VAL A 441 12.04 -27.78 12.14
CA VAL A 441 12.38 -27.05 10.91
C VAL A 441 11.19 -27.00 9.96
N LEU A 442 10.43 -28.10 9.87
CA LEU A 442 9.22 -28.14 9.06
C LEU A 442 8.12 -27.21 9.59
N VAL A 443 7.83 -27.22 10.90
CA VAL A 443 6.82 -26.35 11.51
C VAL A 443 7.24 -24.87 11.45
N ALA A 444 8.49 -24.56 11.75
CA ALA A 444 9.00 -23.17 11.69
C ALA A 444 9.03 -22.65 10.25
N GLY A 445 9.47 -23.49 9.29
CA GLY A 445 9.48 -23.13 7.87
C GLY A 445 8.07 -22.91 7.32
N THR A 446 7.14 -23.82 7.61
CA THR A 446 5.73 -23.68 7.19
C THR A 446 5.06 -22.46 7.84
N MET A 447 5.27 -22.23 9.14
CA MET A 447 4.71 -21.06 9.82
C MET A 447 5.29 -19.74 9.29
N SER A 448 6.58 -19.69 8.98
CA SER A 448 7.22 -18.52 8.37
C SER A 448 6.67 -18.22 6.98
N VAL A 449 6.49 -19.24 6.13
CA VAL A 449 5.87 -19.10 4.81
C VAL A 449 4.41 -18.66 4.94
N VAL A 450 3.66 -19.23 5.89
CA VAL A 450 2.26 -18.85 6.15
C VAL A 450 2.16 -17.41 6.65
N ILE A 451 3.02 -16.98 7.57
CA ILE A 451 3.05 -15.59 8.07
C ILE A 451 3.45 -14.64 6.93
N HIS A 452 4.48 -14.95 6.16
CA HIS A 452 4.86 -14.14 5.01
C HIS A 452 3.72 -14.02 3.99
N TYR A 453 3.07 -15.14 3.66
CA TYR A 453 1.90 -15.16 2.79
C TYR A 453 0.73 -14.35 3.38
N LEU A 454 0.44 -14.53 4.66
CA LEU A 454 -0.60 -13.77 5.37
C LEU A 454 -0.31 -12.27 5.32
N PHE A 455 0.89 -11.82 5.66
CA PHE A 455 1.19 -10.40 5.71
C PHE A 455 1.32 -9.76 4.32
N THR A 456 1.95 -10.44 3.36
CA THR A 456 2.20 -9.85 2.03
C THR A 456 1.05 -10.05 1.05
N GLN A 457 0.35 -11.20 1.09
CA GLN A 457 -0.70 -11.54 0.14
C GLN A 457 -2.11 -11.30 0.68
N ILE A 458 -2.34 -11.55 1.98
CA ILE A 458 -3.68 -11.37 2.59
C ILE A 458 -3.82 -9.96 3.18
N LEU A 459 -2.89 -9.52 4.01
CA LEU A 459 -2.93 -8.23 4.70
C LEU A 459 -2.32 -7.09 3.87
N VAL A 460 -1.55 -7.43 2.83
CA VAL A 460 -0.94 -6.47 1.89
C VAL A 460 -0.11 -5.43 2.66
N VAL A 461 0.66 -5.87 3.66
CA VAL A 461 1.60 -5.04 4.42
C VAL A 461 3.00 -5.21 3.83
N ASP A 462 3.70 -4.11 3.56
CA ASP A 462 5.14 -4.16 3.27
C ASP A 462 5.85 -4.48 4.59
N LEU A 463 6.24 -5.75 4.78
CA LEU A 463 7.18 -6.12 5.82
C LEU A 463 8.58 -5.66 5.37
N PRO A 464 9.38 -5.01 6.25
CA PRO A 464 10.75 -4.61 5.93
C PRO A 464 11.63 -5.82 5.59
#